data_AF-A0A968YMN7-F1
#
_entry.id   AF-A0A968YMN7-F1
#
_cell.length_a   1.000
_cell.length_b   1.000
_cell.length_c   1.000
_cell.angle_alpha   90.00
_cell.angle_beta   90.00
_cell.angle_gamma   90.00
#
_symmetry.space_group_name_H-M   'P 1'
#
loop_
_entity.id
_entity.type
_entity.pdbx_description
1 polymer ?
#
loop_
_entity_poly.entity_id
_entity_poly.type
_entity_poly.pdbx_seq_one_letter_code
_entity_poly.pdbx_strand_id
1 'polypeptide(L)'
;MLLLSVLLFSFSQPADAQTASPSDAWQAVYQQLPDLPRENQYISKETGKVAENNTLVSRMIRYHSYLKGRPPNYRLDWKLTLADYLGVNEVMYETSYPGKDNLRKNPFDGDRAAVARLNRRQRDALVQALVNVFSSKSQNIPASTPTPSSSQPEETTPTPRRVPKQGGAQLLK
;
A
#
# COMPACT_ATOMS: atom_id res chain seq x y z
N MET A 1 23.94 32.27 50.32
CA MET A 1 23.05 32.29 49.14
C MET A 1 23.47 31.13 48.23
N LEU A 2 22.62 30.10 48.11
CA LEU A 2 22.88 28.94 47.25
C LEU A 2 22.03 29.11 45.98
N LEU A 3 22.67 29.26 44.82
CA LEU A 3 21.98 29.29 43.52
C LEU A 3 21.75 27.85 43.05
N LEU A 4 20.48 27.51 42.83
CA LEU A 4 20.06 26.23 42.27
C LEU A 4 19.86 26.41 40.75
N SER A 5 20.78 25.84 39.96
CA SER A 5 20.66 25.79 38.50
C SER A 5 19.67 24.70 38.09
N VAL A 6 18.62 25.08 37.37
CA VAL A 6 17.64 24.15 36.79
C VAL A 6 18.11 23.76 35.38
N LEU A 7 18.46 22.49 35.17
CA LEU A 7 18.69 21.92 33.84
C LEU A 7 17.35 21.52 33.22
N LEU A 8 16.97 22.16 32.12
CA LEU A 8 15.83 21.75 31.28
C LEU A 8 16.30 20.63 30.32
N PHE A 9 15.86 19.40 30.57
CA PHE A 9 16.04 18.29 29.63
C PHE A 9 14.87 18.27 28.64
N SER A 10 15.14 18.65 27.40
CA SER A 10 14.23 18.42 26.28
C SER A 10 14.24 16.94 25.90
N PHE A 11 13.17 16.22 26.22
CA PHE A 11 12.95 14.86 25.72
C PHE A 11 12.46 14.93 24.28
N SER A 12 13.36 14.71 23.32
CA SER A 12 12.95 14.39 21.95
C SER A 12 12.47 12.94 21.92
N GLN A 13 11.16 12.72 21.76
CA GLN A 13 10.65 11.37 21.49
C GLN A 13 11.12 10.93 20.11
N PRO A 14 11.66 9.71 19.96
CA PRO A 14 11.96 9.17 18.64
C PRO A 14 10.65 9.00 17.88
N ALA A 15 10.52 9.69 16.75
CA ALA A 15 9.49 9.38 15.77
C ALA A 15 9.94 8.09 15.06
N ASP A 16 9.46 6.94 15.53
CA ASP A 16 9.56 5.68 14.81
C ASP A 16 8.75 5.80 13.51
N ALA A 17 9.39 6.28 12.44
CA ALA A 17 8.91 6.11 11.08
C ALA A 17 9.11 4.64 10.67
N GLN A 18 8.47 3.72 11.39
CA GLN A 18 8.50 2.31 11.08
C GLN A 18 7.66 2.09 9.82
N THR A 19 8.35 1.78 8.74
CA THR A 19 7.77 1.17 7.55
C THR A 19 7.07 -0.11 8.01
N ALA A 20 5.77 -0.06 8.37
CA ALA A 20 5.05 -1.26 8.78
C ALA A 20 5.30 -2.32 7.71
N SER A 21 5.91 -3.42 8.11
CA SER A 21 6.28 -4.51 7.23
C SER A 21 5.04 -4.94 6.44
N PRO A 22 5.16 -5.38 5.18
CA PRO A 22 4.04 -6.01 4.46
C PRO A 22 3.35 -7.11 5.28
N SER A 23 4.05 -7.71 6.25
CA SER A 23 3.49 -8.67 7.22
C SER A 23 2.43 -8.10 8.16
N ASP A 24 2.47 -6.79 8.47
CA ASP A 24 1.62 -6.16 9.51
C ASP A 24 0.69 -5.07 8.94
N ALA A 25 0.94 -4.64 7.70
CA ALA A 25 0.14 -3.63 6.99
C ALA A 25 -1.38 -3.93 6.99
N TRP A 26 -1.78 -5.21 7.05
CA TRP A 26 -3.17 -5.62 7.11
C TRP A 26 -3.91 -5.08 8.35
N GLN A 27 -3.23 -4.89 9.48
CA GLN A 27 -3.84 -4.39 10.72
C GLN A 27 -4.38 -2.96 10.53
N ALA A 28 -3.59 -2.10 9.89
CA ALA A 28 -3.97 -0.73 9.58
C ALA A 28 -5.13 -0.64 8.56
N VAL A 29 -5.29 -1.64 7.70
CA VAL A 29 -6.46 -1.74 6.82
C VAL A 29 -7.72 -2.06 7.62
N TYR A 30 -7.67 -3.05 8.53
CA TYR A 30 -8.83 -3.37 9.37
C TYR A 30 -9.16 -2.29 10.40
N GLN A 31 -8.19 -1.47 10.80
CA GLN A 31 -8.49 -0.26 11.59
C GLN A 31 -9.34 0.75 10.80
N GLN A 32 -9.10 0.89 9.50
CA GLN A 32 -9.89 1.77 8.62
C GLN A 32 -11.22 1.12 8.19
N LEU A 33 -11.30 -0.21 8.16
CA LEU A 33 -12.44 -0.99 7.70
C LEU A 33 -12.77 -2.11 8.69
N PRO A 34 -13.32 -1.79 9.88
CA PRO A 34 -13.55 -2.78 10.95
C PRO A 34 -14.55 -3.87 10.55
N ASP A 35 -15.51 -3.55 9.67
CA ASP A 35 -16.56 -4.46 9.22
C ASP A 35 -16.14 -5.36 8.03
N LEU A 36 -14.91 -5.20 7.52
CA LEU A 36 -14.40 -6.03 6.43
C LEU A 36 -14.23 -7.48 6.91
N PRO A 37 -14.67 -8.49 6.14
CA PRO A 37 -14.48 -9.89 6.53
C PRO A 37 -12.99 -10.22 6.71
N ARG A 38 -12.68 -10.90 7.81
CA ARG A 38 -11.29 -11.26 8.16
C ARG A 38 -10.81 -12.53 7.49
N GLU A 39 -11.69 -13.48 7.21
CA GLU A 39 -11.35 -14.81 6.65
C GLU A 39 -10.11 -15.42 7.33
N ASN A 40 -10.08 -15.48 8.67
CA ASN A 40 -8.90 -15.88 9.45
C ASN A 40 -9.13 -17.09 10.38
N GLN A 41 -10.15 -17.91 10.09
CA GLN A 41 -10.45 -19.14 10.84
C GLN A 41 -9.66 -20.36 10.32
N TYR A 42 -8.59 -20.13 9.55
CA TYR A 42 -7.79 -21.19 8.95
C TYR A 42 -6.79 -21.77 9.94
N ILE A 43 -6.63 -23.09 9.92
CA ILE A 43 -5.68 -23.80 10.78
C ILE A 43 -4.31 -23.87 10.11
N SER A 44 -3.27 -23.44 10.82
CA SER A 44 -1.88 -23.59 10.42
C SER A 44 -1.48 -25.07 10.37
N LYS A 45 -0.78 -25.48 9.32
CA LYS A 45 -0.16 -26.81 9.23
C LYS A 45 0.96 -26.99 10.25
N GLU A 46 1.72 -25.94 10.50
CA GLU A 46 2.88 -25.95 11.39
C GLU A 46 2.46 -26.06 12.85
N THR A 47 1.57 -25.18 13.31
CA THR A 47 1.23 -25.07 14.74
C THR A 47 -0.03 -25.84 15.13
N GLY A 48 -0.85 -26.25 14.15
CA GLY A 48 -2.16 -26.86 14.40
C GLY A 48 -3.20 -25.90 15.01
N LYS A 49 -2.87 -24.62 15.19
CA LYS A 49 -3.74 -23.58 15.75
C LYS A 49 -4.33 -22.68 14.65
N VAL A 50 -5.34 -21.90 14.99
CA VAL A 50 -5.87 -20.84 14.12
C VAL A 50 -4.76 -19.84 13.79
N ALA A 51 -4.58 -19.54 12.50
CA ALA A 51 -3.62 -18.58 12.00
C ALA A 51 -4.22 -17.18 11.98
N GLU A 52 -4.31 -16.54 13.15
CA GLU A 52 -5.07 -15.29 13.35
C GLU A 52 -4.63 -14.11 12.47
N ASN A 53 -3.33 -14.06 12.12
CA ASN A 53 -2.72 -13.06 11.25
C ASN A 53 -2.84 -13.39 9.74
N ASN A 54 -3.34 -14.59 9.40
CA ASN A 54 -3.60 -15.02 8.04
C ASN A 54 -5.04 -14.63 7.68
N THR A 55 -5.23 -13.35 7.37
CA THR A 55 -6.50 -12.71 7.03
C THR A 55 -6.67 -12.59 5.51
N LEU A 56 -7.88 -12.27 5.06
CA LEU A 56 -8.16 -11.92 3.67
C LEU A 56 -7.19 -10.82 3.18
N VAL A 57 -7.05 -9.75 3.94
CA VAL A 57 -6.18 -8.62 3.56
C VAL A 57 -4.70 -9.02 3.56
N SER A 58 -4.23 -9.79 4.54
CA SER A 58 -2.81 -10.18 4.56
C SER A 58 -2.47 -11.11 3.38
N ARG A 59 -3.38 -11.98 2.96
CA ARG A 59 -3.24 -12.79 1.74
C ARG A 59 -3.35 -11.94 0.47
N MET A 60 -4.26 -10.99 0.41
CA MET A 60 -4.40 -10.07 -0.73
C MET A 60 -3.14 -9.22 -0.94
N ILE A 61 -2.54 -8.71 0.15
CA ILE A 61 -1.26 -7.98 0.10
C ILE A 61 -0.14 -8.89 -0.43
N ARG A 62 -0.04 -10.13 0.06
CA ARG A 62 0.96 -11.09 -0.43
C ARG A 62 0.76 -11.44 -1.91
N TYR A 63 -0.50 -11.66 -2.32
CA TYR A 63 -0.85 -11.92 -3.71
C TYR A 63 -0.43 -10.74 -4.60
N HIS A 64 -0.80 -9.52 -4.23
CA HIS A 64 -0.49 -8.31 -4.96
C HIS A 64 1.02 -8.07 -5.08
N SER A 65 1.73 -8.03 -3.96
CA SER A 65 3.12 -7.58 -3.93
C SER A 65 4.12 -8.67 -4.31
N TYR A 66 3.89 -9.92 -3.90
CA TYR A 66 4.86 -11.00 -4.13
C TYR A 66 4.50 -11.90 -5.30
N LEU A 67 3.23 -12.30 -5.43
CA LEU A 67 2.84 -13.20 -6.52
C LEU A 67 2.66 -12.46 -7.84
N LYS A 68 2.10 -11.25 -7.82
CA LYS A 68 1.88 -10.42 -9.00
C LYS A 68 2.96 -9.37 -9.24
N GLY A 69 3.80 -9.09 -8.25
CA GLY A 69 4.85 -8.07 -8.36
C GLY A 69 4.30 -6.66 -8.56
N ARG A 70 3.06 -6.40 -8.14
CA ARG A 70 2.42 -5.11 -8.31
C ARG A 70 2.89 -4.12 -7.23
N PRO A 71 3.17 -2.86 -7.61
CA PRO A 71 3.59 -1.84 -6.65
C PRO A 71 2.41 -1.37 -5.77
N PRO A 72 2.49 -1.50 -4.43
CA PRO A 72 1.34 -1.32 -3.53
C PRO A 72 0.97 0.16 -3.29
N ASN A 73 1.77 1.11 -3.76
CA ASN A 73 1.53 2.54 -3.63
C ASN A 73 0.59 3.11 -4.73
N TYR A 74 0.20 2.30 -5.72
CA TYR A 74 -0.66 2.75 -6.82
C TYR A 74 -2.08 2.21 -6.73
N ARG A 75 -3.06 3.12 -6.86
CA ARG A 75 -4.48 2.78 -6.81
C ARG A 75 -4.92 1.84 -7.95
N LEU A 76 -4.35 2.01 -9.14
CA LEU A 76 -4.71 1.21 -10.31
C LEU A 76 -4.36 -0.27 -10.08
N ASP A 77 -3.18 -0.55 -9.57
CA ASP A 77 -2.72 -1.92 -9.30
C ASP A 77 -3.59 -2.68 -8.30
N TRP A 78 -4.12 -1.99 -7.29
CA TRP A 78 -5.09 -2.58 -6.37
C TRP A 78 -6.43 -2.87 -7.04
N LYS A 79 -6.88 -2.00 -7.96
CA LYS A 79 -8.09 -2.28 -8.76
C LYS A 79 -7.90 -3.49 -9.67
N LEU A 80 -6.73 -3.65 -10.28
CA LEU A 80 -6.40 -4.85 -11.07
C LEU A 80 -6.40 -6.10 -10.20
N THR A 81 -5.85 -6.01 -8.98
CA THR A 81 -5.92 -7.12 -8.02
C THR A 81 -7.36 -7.49 -7.67
N LEU A 82 -8.24 -6.53 -7.40
CA LEU A 82 -9.65 -6.86 -7.17
C LEU A 82 -10.31 -7.48 -8.40
N ALA A 83 -9.94 -7.03 -9.60
CA ALA A 83 -10.43 -7.62 -10.84
C ALA A 83 -9.96 -9.07 -11.02
N ASP A 84 -8.75 -9.42 -10.56
CA ASP A 84 -8.25 -10.80 -10.51
C ASP A 84 -9.17 -11.67 -9.61
N TYR A 85 -9.47 -11.21 -8.39
CA TYR A 85 -10.37 -11.92 -7.46
C TYR A 85 -11.76 -12.13 -8.04
N LEU A 86 -12.28 -11.13 -8.75
CA LEU A 86 -13.57 -11.18 -9.43
C LEU A 86 -13.55 -12.01 -10.73
N GLY A 87 -12.39 -12.45 -11.19
CA GLY A 87 -12.24 -13.26 -12.41
C GLY A 87 -12.42 -12.47 -13.70
N VAL A 88 -12.14 -11.15 -13.70
CA VAL A 88 -12.34 -10.24 -14.84
C VAL A 88 -11.06 -9.53 -15.30
N ASN A 89 -9.89 -9.96 -14.81
CA ASN A 89 -8.58 -9.47 -15.29
C ASN A 89 -7.63 -10.64 -15.57
N GLU A 90 -6.98 -11.20 -14.55
CA GLU A 90 -6.10 -12.36 -14.72
C GLU A 90 -6.65 -13.63 -14.06
N VAL A 91 -6.30 -14.78 -14.63
CA VAL A 91 -6.62 -16.08 -14.03
C VAL A 91 -5.79 -16.25 -12.76
N MET A 92 -6.46 -16.49 -11.64
CA MET A 92 -5.83 -16.87 -10.39
C MET A 92 -5.75 -18.39 -10.29
N TYR A 93 -4.62 -18.92 -9.82
CA TYR A 93 -4.42 -20.35 -9.66
C TYR A 93 -4.47 -20.74 -8.18
N GLU A 94 -5.28 -21.74 -7.87
CA GLU A 94 -5.41 -22.28 -6.52
C GLU A 94 -4.05 -22.77 -5.97
N THR A 95 -3.23 -23.37 -6.84
CA THR A 95 -1.95 -24.01 -6.51
C THR A 95 -0.87 -23.05 -6.04
N SER A 96 -0.94 -21.76 -6.41
CA SER A 96 0.02 -20.72 -6.03
C SER A 96 -0.56 -19.68 -5.07
N TYR A 97 -1.79 -19.88 -4.62
CA TYR A 97 -2.48 -18.89 -3.81
C TYR A 97 -1.86 -18.77 -2.40
N PRO A 98 -1.67 -17.54 -1.86
CA PRO A 98 -1.18 -17.36 -0.51
C PRO A 98 -2.04 -18.14 0.50
N GLY A 99 -1.41 -18.99 1.32
CA GLY A 99 -2.14 -19.87 2.24
C GLY A 99 -2.10 -21.35 1.85
N LYS A 100 -1.90 -21.68 0.56
CA LYS A 100 -1.91 -23.06 0.05
C LYS A 100 -0.93 -23.97 0.80
N ASP A 101 0.29 -23.50 1.02
CA ASP A 101 1.36 -24.34 1.54
C ASP A 101 1.38 -24.42 3.08
N ASN A 102 0.95 -23.36 3.77
CA ASN A 102 1.03 -23.24 5.22
C ASN A 102 -0.30 -23.43 5.97
N LEU A 103 -1.46 -23.40 5.29
CA LEU A 103 -2.76 -23.66 5.90
C LEU A 103 -3.28 -25.05 5.52
N ARG A 104 -4.01 -25.69 6.45
CA ARG A 104 -4.60 -27.02 6.22
C ARG A 104 -5.65 -27.02 5.12
N LYS A 105 -6.43 -25.93 5.03
CA LYS A 105 -7.40 -25.67 3.97
C LYS A 105 -6.91 -24.47 3.16
N ASN A 106 -6.94 -24.60 1.83
CA ASN A 106 -6.62 -23.49 0.95
C ASN A 106 -7.71 -22.40 1.05
N PRO A 107 -7.35 -21.14 1.33
CA PRO A 107 -8.30 -20.04 1.40
C PRO A 107 -8.85 -19.56 0.05
N PHE A 108 -8.30 -20.02 -1.08
CA PHE A 108 -8.60 -19.53 -2.44
C PHE A 108 -10.08 -19.25 -2.72
N ASP A 109 -10.96 -20.26 -2.64
CA ASP A 109 -12.37 -20.08 -2.96
C ASP A 109 -13.11 -19.18 -1.95
N GLY A 110 -12.73 -19.30 -0.67
CA GLY A 110 -13.32 -18.50 0.41
C GLY A 110 -13.06 -17.02 0.22
N ASP A 111 -11.82 -16.67 -0.12
CA ASP A 111 -11.41 -15.29 -0.32
C ASP A 111 -12.02 -14.67 -1.58
N ARG A 112 -12.07 -15.42 -2.69
CA ARG A 112 -12.76 -14.97 -3.90
C ARG A 112 -14.24 -14.72 -3.64
N ALA A 113 -14.90 -15.62 -2.90
CA ALA A 113 -16.28 -15.43 -2.50
C ALA A 113 -16.47 -14.22 -1.57
N ALA A 114 -15.57 -13.99 -0.62
CA ALA A 114 -15.61 -12.83 0.27
C ALA A 114 -15.52 -11.52 -0.51
N VAL A 115 -14.58 -11.42 -1.47
CA VAL A 115 -14.44 -10.24 -2.34
C VAL A 115 -15.65 -10.06 -3.26
N ALA A 116 -16.20 -11.16 -3.80
CA ALA A 116 -17.38 -11.12 -4.64
C ALA A 116 -18.62 -10.56 -3.92
N ARG A 117 -18.77 -10.86 -2.61
CA ARG A 117 -19.87 -10.33 -1.77
C ARG A 117 -19.76 -8.84 -1.47
N LEU A 118 -18.58 -8.23 -1.59
CA LEU A 118 -18.42 -6.79 -1.40
C LEU A 118 -19.16 -6.04 -2.51
N ASN A 119 -19.92 -5.01 -2.14
CA ASN A 119 -20.50 -4.09 -3.12
C ASN A 119 -19.44 -3.11 -3.65
N ARG A 120 -19.79 -2.33 -4.69
CA ARG A 120 -18.88 -1.38 -5.33
C ARG A 120 -18.23 -0.40 -4.34
N ARG A 121 -19.02 0.17 -3.43
CA ARG A 121 -18.53 1.13 -2.43
C ARG A 121 -17.54 0.48 -1.46
N GLN A 122 -17.81 -0.74 -1.02
CA GLN A 122 -16.90 -1.49 -0.14
C GLN A 122 -15.59 -1.84 -0.85
N ARG A 123 -15.63 -2.21 -2.13
CA ARG A 123 -14.44 -2.45 -2.94
C ARG A 123 -13.60 -1.18 -3.11
N ASP A 124 -14.24 -0.05 -3.40
CA ASP A 124 -13.55 1.24 -3.50
C ASP A 124 -12.93 1.67 -2.16
N ALA A 125 -13.62 1.43 -1.05
CA ALA A 125 -13.10 1.69 0.30
C ALA A 125 -11.90 0.79 0.63
N LEU A 126 -11.95 -0.50 0.29
CA LEU A 126 -10.83 -1.43 0.43
C LEU A 126 -9.60 -0.98 -0.36
N VAL A 127 -9.78 -0.59 -1.63
CA VAL A 127 -8.70 -0.03 -2.45
C VAL A 127 -8.11 1.22 -1.81
N GLN A 128 -8.95 2.13 -1.31
CA GLN A 128 -8.48 3.35 -0.66
C GLN A 128 -7.67 3.04 0.61
N ALA A 129 -8.17 2.15 1.46
CA ALA A 129 -7.47 1.77 2.69
C ALA A 129 -6.11 1.12 2.40
N LEU A 130 -6.03 0.25 1.39
CA LEU A 130 -4.78 -0.35 0.92
C LEU A 130 -3.80 0.73 0.46
N VAL A 131 -4.22 1.64 -0.42
CA VAL A 131 -3.37 2.75 -0.90
C VAL A 131 -2.89 3.62 0.26
N ASN A 132 -3.77 4.01 1.19
CA ASN A 132 -3.40 4.83 2.35
C ASN A 132 -2.25 4.22 3.16
N VAL A 133 -2.28 2.90 3.39
CA VAL A 133 -1.26 2.18 4.18
C VAL A 133 0.11 2.17 3.50
N PHE A 134 0.16 2.20 2.17
CA PHE A 134 1.40 2.11 1.41
C PHE A 134 1.91 3.46 0.86
N SER A 135 1.04 4.46 0.68
CA SER A 135 1.42 5.80 0.22
C SER A 135 1.99 6.68 1.33
N SER A 136 1.53 6.52 2.58
CA SER A 136 1.98 7.33 3.72
C SER A 136 3.46 7.13 4.09
N LYS A 137 4.05 5.99 3.69
CA LYS A 137 5.44 5.64 3.98
C LYS A 137 6.43 6.15 2.93
N SER A 138 5.95 6.47 1.74
CA SER A 138 6.80 7.02 0.66
C SER A 138 7.09 8.52 0.83
N GLN A 139 6.44 9.19 1.78
CA GLN A 139 6.61 10.63 2.03
C GLN A 139 7.64 10.95 3.14
N ASN A 140 8.16 9.94 3.85
CA ASN A 140 9.23 10.12 4.85
C ASN A 140 10.64 9.92 4.23
N ILE A 141 10.87 10.46 3.02
CA ILE A 141 12.22 10.85 2.65
C ILE A 141 12.34 12.30 3.13
N PRO A 142 13.15 12.62 4.16
CA PRO A 142 13.43 14.02 4.45
C PRO A 142 13.92 14.65 3.15
N ALA A 143 13.19 15.66 2.67
CA ALA A 143 13.59 16.45 1.52
C ALA A 143 15.06 16.83 1.71
N SER A 144 15.94 16.34 0.84
CA SER A 144 17.33 16.78 0.81
C SER A 144 17.31 18.31 0.75
N THR A 145 17.76 18.93 1.83
CA THR A 145 17.91 20.37 1.95
C THR A 145 18.70 20.85 0.73
N PRO A 146 18.18 21.77 -0.11
CA PRO A 146 18.99 22.33 -1.17
C PRO A 146 20.10 23.14 -0.51
N THR A 147 21.35 22.69 -0.67
CA THR A 147 22.54 23.46 -0.30
C THR A 147 22.47 24.81 -1.02
N PRO A 148 22.65 25.96 -0.32
CA PRO A 148 22.64 27.25 -0.96
C PRO A 148 23.90 27.38 -1.82
N SER A 149 23.77 27.20 -3.14
CA SER A 149 24.80 27.58 -4.09
C SER A 149 24.70 29.10 -4.28
N SER A 150 25.70 29.80 -3.74
CA SER A 150 25.88 31.23 -3.96
C SER A 150 26.19 31.47 -5.44
N SER A 151 25.28 32.13 -6.15
CA SER A 151 25.56 32.87 -7.37
C SER A 151 24.57 34.03 -7.47
N GLN A 152 25.14 35.22 -7.51
CA GLN A 152 24.53 36.55 -7.55
C GLN A 152 23.66 36.76 -8.83
N PRO A 153 22.68 37.70 -8.84
CA PRO A 153 21.52 37.61 -9.72
C PRO A 153 21.72 38.29 -11.07
N GLU A 154 21.23 37.66 -12.15
CA GLU A 154 20.88 38.34 -13.40
C GLU A 154 19.35 38.45 -13.52
N GLU A 155 18.90 39.69 -13.60
CA GLU A 155 17.54 40.15 -13.79
C GLU A 155 17.06 39.80 -15.21
N THR A 156 16.01 38.97 -15.36
CA THR A 156 15.32 38.79 -16.65
C THR A 156 13.79 38.72 -16.51
N THR A 157 13.15 39.62 -17.23
CA THR A 157 11.71 39.88 -17.44
C THR A 157 10.93 38.64 -17.93
N PRO A 158 9.64 38.46 -17.57
CA PRO A 158 8.91 37.23 -17.91
C PRO A 158 8.54 37.15 -19.40
N THR A 159 8.85 36.02 -20.03
CA THR A 159 8.44 35.70 -21.42
C THR A 159 7.15 34.86 -21.42
N PRO A 160 6.19 35.07 -22.34
CA PRO A 160 4.93 34.33 -22.38
C PRO A 160 5.10 32.85 -22.78
N ARG A 161 4.28 31.98 -22.15
CA ARG A 161 4.23 30.53 -22.37
C ARG A 161 3.85 30.18 -23.82
N ARG A 162 4.77 29.53 -24.56
CA ARG A 162 4.49 28.95 -25.89
C ARG A 162 3.77 27.60 -25.76
N VAL A 163 2.69 27.44 -26.52
CA VAL A 163 1.96 26.17 -26.70
C VAL A 163 2.75 25.27 -27.67
N PRO A 164 2.91 23.96 -27.41
CA PRO A 164 3.61 23.05 -28.32
C PRO A 164 2.83 22.87 -29.64
N LYS A 165 3.55 22.89 -30.77
CA LYS A 165 2.97 22.60 -32.10
C LYS A 165 2.59 21.11 -32.20
N GLN A 166 1.41 20.87 -32.76
CA GLN A 166 0.83 19.56 -33.06
C GLN A 166 1.74 18.77 -34.03
N GLY A 167 2.08 17.53 -33.66
CA GLY A 167 3.02 16.65 -34.37
C GLY A 167 2.50 16.13 -35.72
N GLY A 168 3.43 16.01 -36.68
CA GLY A 168 3.18 15.76 -38.11
C GLY A 168 2.65 14.37 -38.46
N ALA A 169 1.33 14.17 -38.36
CA ALA A 169 0.62 12.98 -38.85
C ALA A 169 0.39 12.97 -40.37
N GLN A 170 1.19 13.69 -41.17
CA GLN A 170 0.96 13.88 -42.61
C GLN A 170 1.88 13.08 -43.54
N LEU A 171 2.63 12.11 -43.02
CA LEU A 171 3.52 11.24 -43.82
C LEU A 171 2.87 9.93 -44.29
N LEU A 172 1.54 9.81 -44.24
CA LEU A 172 0.81 8.67 -44.81
C LEU A 172 0.00 9.16 -46.03
N LYS A 173 0.63 9.12 -47.20
CA LYS A 173 -0.03 9.16 -48.52
C LYS A 173 0.67 8.18 -49.45
#